data_AF-A0A848X8C1-F1
#
_entry.id   AF-A0A848X8C1-F1
#
_cell.length_a   1.000
_cell.length_b   1.000
_cell.length_c   1.000
_cell.angle_alpha   90.00
_cell.angle_beta   90.00
_cell.angle_gamma   90.00
#
_symmetry.space_group_name_H-M   'P 1'
#
loop_
_entity.id
_entity.type
_entity.pdbx_description
1 polymer ?
#
loop_
_entity_poly.entity_id
_entity_poly.type
_entity_poly.pdbx_seq_one_letter_code
_entity_poly.pdbx_strand_id
1 'polypeptide(L)' 'MRDLSAFGVAALEADGNCISQCAKDNAGTEDLAESLVPFIAILYRSDRITDFPEALIREAIPARSDYLAAQGFDYTP' A
#
# COMPACT_ATOMS: atom_id res chain seq x y z
N MET A 1 11.51 14.80 12.44
CA MET A 1 10.36 14.16 11.79
C MET A 1 10.88 13.60 10.47
N ARG A 2 10.80 12.29 10.22
CA ARG A 2 11.14 11.75 8.89
C ARG A 2 10.13 12.33 7.90
N ASP A 3 10.59 12.81 6.75
CA ASP A 3 9.68 13.23 5.68
C ASP A 3 9.04 12.00 5.07
N LEU A 4 7.82 11.70 5.52
CA LEU A 4 7.04 10.56 5.08
C LEU A 4 6.58 10.72 3.62
N SER A 5 6.48 11.95 3.12
CA SER A 5 6.01 12.23 1.76
C SER A 5 7.02 11.80 0.70
N ALA A 6 8.31 12.07 0.93
CA ALA A 6 9.37 11.71 -0.02
C ALA A 6 9.55 10.19 -0.17
N PHE A 7 9.47 9.45 0.94
CA PHE A 7 9.59 7.98 0.91
C PHE A 7 8.35 7.31 0.31
N GLY A 8 7.16 7.83 0.56
CA GLY A 8 5.92 7.33 -0.05
C GLY A 8 5.95 7.47 -1.59
N VAL A 9 6.41 8.63 -2.10
CA VAL A 9 6.54 8.85 -3.55
C VAL A 9 7.56 7.88 -4.17
N ALA A 10 8.71 7.68 -3.54
CA ALA A 10 9.72 6.74 -4.03
C ALA A 10 9.19 5.28 -4.06
N ALA A 11 8.37 4.89 -3.08
CA ALA A 11 7.74 3.57 -3.05
C ALA A 11 6.73 3.39 -4.19
N LEU A 12 5.89 4.42 -4.46
CA LEU A 12 4.98 4.41 -5.61
C LEU A 12 5.73 4.30 -6.94
N GLU A 13 6.80 5.08 -7.12
CA GLU A 13 7.63 5.02 -8.34
C GLU A 13 8.27 3.65 -8.52
N ALA A 14 8.71 3.00 -7.44
CA ALA A 14 9.28 1.65 -7.47
C ALA A 14 8.25 0.57 -7.82
N ASP A 15 7.01 0.70 -7.35
CA ASP A 15 5.92 -0.21 -7.71
C ASP A 15 5.43 -0.02 -9.15
N GLY A 16 5.63 1.18 -9.72
CA GLY A 16 5.36 1.47 -11.13
C GLY A 16 3.89 1.48 -11.54
N ASN A 17 2.96 1.28 -10.60
CA ASN A 17 1.52 1.31 -10.84
C ASN A 17 0.73 1.74 -9.60
N CYS A 18 -0.54 2.11 -9.78
CA CYS A 18 -1.48 2.41 -8.69
C CYS A 18 -2.43 1.25 -8.46
N ILE A 19 -2.81 1.00 -7.19
CA ILE A 19 -3.72 -0.11 -6.84
C ILE A 19 -5.17 0.14 -7.29
N SER A 20 -5.54 1.40 -7.50
CA SER A 20 -6.88 1.80 -7.95
C SER A 20 -6.82 2.97 -8.92
N GLN A 21 -7.90 3.17 -9.68
CA GLN A 21 -8.05 4.34 -10.54
C GLN A 21 -8.09 5.64 -9.72
N CYS A 22 -8.67 5.62 -8.51
CA CYS A 22 -8.69 6.75 -7.59
C CYS A 22 -7.27 7.20 -7.21
N ALA A 23 -6.42 6.24 -6.81
CA ALA A 23 -5.00 6.47 -6.54
C ALA A 23 -4.27 7.02 -7.77
N LYS A 24 -4.56 6.50 -8.97
CA LYS A 24 -3.94 6.97 -10.21
C LYS A 24 -4.30 8.41 -10.54
N ASP A 25 -5.57 8.77 -10.40
CA ASP A 25 -6.06 10.10 -10.74
C ASP A 25 -5.64 11.16 -9.70
N ASN A 26 -5.33 10.75 -8.47
CA ASN A 26 -5.05 11.63 -7.34
C ASN A 26 -3.82 11.18 -6.52
N ALA A 27 -2.74 10.77 -7.19
CA ALA A 27 -1.59 10.09 -6.55
C ALA A 27 -0.97 10.87 -5.38
N GLY A 28 -1.02 12.21 -5.38
CA GLY A 28 -0.47 13.03 -4.31
C GLY A 28 -1.20 12.91 -2.96
N THR A 29 -2.45 12.43 -2.94
CA THR A 29 -3.25 12.26 -1.72
C THR A 29 -3.78 10.85 -1.54
N GLU A 30 -4.17 10.19 -2.64
CA GLU A 30 -4.90 8.93 -2.59
C GLU A 30 -4.01 7.70 -2.69
N ASP A 31 -2.79 7.78 -3.22
CA ASP A 31 -1.95 6.59 -3.37
C ASP A 31 -1.71 5.85 -2.03
N LEU A 32 -1.28 6.61 -1.02
CA LEU A 32 -1.03 6.05 0.31
C LEU A 32 -2.34 5.60 0.98
N ALA A 33 -3.41 6.38 0.82
CA ALA A 33 -4.72 6.08 1.42
C ALA A 33 -5.31 4.78 0.86
N GLU A 34 -5.28 4.64 -0.47
CA GLU A 34 -5.78 3.47 -1.19
C GLU A 34 -4.89 2.23 -0.99
N SER A 35 -3.60 2.40 -0.68
CA SER A 35 -2.69 1.29 -0.39
C SER A 35 -2.83 0.73 1.04
N LEU A 36 -3.37 1.51 1.98
CA LEU A 36 -3.45 1.14 3.40
C LEU A 36 -4.37 -0.06 3.66
N VAL A 37 -5.59 -0.04 3.11
CA VAL A 37 -6.56 -1.12 3.32
C VAL A 37 -6.08 -2.45 2.72
N PRO A 38 -5.58 -2.49 1.46
CA PRO A 38 -4.95 -3.67 0.89
C PRO A 38 -3.78 -4.22 1.71
N PHE A 39 -2.90 -3.34 2.20
CA PHE A 39 -1.79 -3.73 3.08
C PHE A 39 -2.27 -4.40 4.38
N ILE A 40 -3.26 -3.80 5.06
CA ILE A 40 -3.86 -4.40 6.27
C ILE A 40 -4.54 -5.73 5.93
N ALA A 41 -5.21 -5.82 4.78
CA ALA A 41 -5.88 -7.04 4.35
C ALA A 41 -4.89 -8.20 4.21
N ILE A 42 -3.76 -8.02 3.53
CA ILE A 42 -2.76 -9.09 3.35
C ILE A 42 -2.00 -9.44 4.63
N LEU A 43 -1.91 -8.52 5.61
CA LEU A 43 -1.19 -8.75 6.85
C LEU A 43 -2.04 -9.41 7.95
N TYR A 44 -3.27 -8.92 8.15
CA TYR A 44 -4.08 -9.29 9.32
C TYR A 44 -5.35 -10.04 8.97
N ARG A 45 -5.77 -9.99 7.70
CA ARG A 45 -7.10 -10.42 7.27
C ARG A 45 -7.05 -11.21 5.96
N SER A 46 -5.95 -11.90 5.70
CA SER A 46 -5.77 -12.74 4.50
C SER A 46 -6.82 -13.86 4.46
N ASP A 47 -7.31 -14.31 5.62
CA ASP A 47 -8.44 -15.22 5.78
C ASP A 47 -9.77 -14.70 5.21
N ARG A 48 -9.89 -13.39 4.94
CA ARG A 48 -11.10 -12.74 4.42
C ARG A 48 -11.01 -12.34 2.95
N ILE A 49 -9.90 -12.61 2.29
CA ILE A 49 -9.72 -12.45 0.84
C ILE A 49 -9.37 -13.80 0.24
N THR A 50 -9.58 -13.95 -1.06
CA THR A 50 -9.12 -15.16 -1.76
C THR A 50 -7.67 -15.00 -2.21
N ASP A 51 -7.03 -16.09 -2.63
CA ASP A 51 -5.65 -16.08 -3.14
C ASP A 51 -5.46 -15.10 -4.32
N PHE A 52 -6.52 -14.86 -5.11
CA PHE A 52 -6.44 -13.99 -6.29
C PHE A 52 -6.26 -12.50 -5.93
N PRO A 53 -7.15 -11.86 -5.13
CA PRO A 53 -6.90 -10.51 -4.62
C PRO A 53 -5.62 -10.40 -3.80
N GLU A 54 -5.26 -11.41 -3.01
CA GLU A 54 -4.01 -11.38 -2.26
C GLU A 54 -2.79 -11.27 -3.20
N ALA A 55 -2.74 -12.12 -4.23
CA ALA A 55 -1.67 -12.09 -5.23
C ALA A 55 -1.61 -10.75 -5.96
N LEU A 56 -2.77 -10.21 -6.38
CA LEU A 56 -2.84 -8.90 -7.04
C LEU A 56 -2.31 -7.77 -6.15
N ILE A 57 -2.64 -7.77 -4.86
CA ILE A 57 -2.15 -6.75 -3.93
C ILE A 57 -0.64 -6.89 -3.75
N ARG A 58 -0.14 -8.11 -3.52
CA ARG A 58 1.30 -8.37 -3.34
C ARG A 58 2.13 -7.99 -4.56
N GLU A 59 1.58 -8.15 -5.76
CA GLU A 59 2.20 -7.73 -7.01
C GLU A 59 2.12 -6.21 -7.22
N ALA A 60 0.98 -5.59 -6.88
CA ALA A 60 0.76 -4.18 -7.14
C ALA A 60 1.52 -3.25 -6.19
N ILE A 61 1.66 -3.60 -4.91
CA ILE A 61 2.18 -2.68 -3.88
C ILE A 61 3.39 -3.18 -3.07
N PRO A 62 4.38 -3.90 -3.64
CA PRO A 62 5.48 -4.47 -2.84
C PRO A 62 6.32 -3.41 -2.10
N ALA A 63 6.77 -2.35 -2.77
CA ALA A 63 7.56 -1.28 -2.15
C ALA A 63 6.72 -0.41 -1.20
N ARG A 64 5.44 -0.16 -1.53
CA ARG A 64 4.52 0.52 -0.60
C ARG A 64 4.24 -0.32 0.65
N SER A 65 4.19 -1.64 0.54
CA SER A 65 4.06 -2.54 1.71
C SER A 65 5.29 -2.45 2.62
N ASP A 66 6.49 -2.45 2.05
CA ASP A 66 7.74 -2.27 2.80
C ASP A 66 7.79 -0.90 3.48
N TYR A 67 7.37 0.15 2.77
CA TYR A 67 7.26 1.49 3.32
C TYR A 67 6.31 1.56 4.51
N LEU A 68 5.10 0.98 4.40
CA LEU A 68 4.12 0.93 5.47
C LEU A 68 4.64 0.12 6.67
N ALA A 69 5.21 -1.05 6.44
CA ALA A 69 5.81 -1.86 7.50
C ALA A 69 6.92 -1.11 8.27
N ALA A 70 7.67 -0.23 7.60
CA ALA A 70 8.74 0.56 8.21
C ALA A 70 8.26 1.74 9.07
N GLN A 71 6.97 2.08 9.08
CA GLN A 71 6.44 3.21 9.87
C GLN A 71 6.37 2.92 11.36
N GLY A 72 6.32 1.65 11.76
CA GLY A 72 6.18 1.27 13.17
C GLY A 72 4.84 1.64 13.80
N PHE A 73 3.80 1.83 12.98
CA PHE A 73 2.43 2.00 13.47
C PHE A 73 1.83 0.66 13.93
N ASP A 74 0.84 0.75 14.81
CA ASP A 74 -0.04 -0.37 15.10
C ASP A 74 -1.12 -0.43 14.02
N TYR A 75 -1.05 -1.47 13.19
CA TYR A 75 -1.99 -1.73 12.09
C TYR A 75 -3.05 -2.78 12.46
N THR A 76 -3.08 -3.21 13.72
CA THR A 76 -4.05 -4.19 14.20
C THR A 76 -5.47 -3.60 14.08
N PRO A 77 -6.44 -4.31 13.46
CA PRO A 77 -7.80 -3.81 13.24
C PRO A 77 -8.66 -3.65 14.52
#